data_AF-A0A2S9FVG5-F1
#
_entry.id   AF-A0A2S9FVG5-F1
#
_cell.length_a   1.000
_cell.length_b   1.000
_cell.length_c   1.000
_cell.angle_alpha   90.00
_cell.angle_beta   90.00
_cell.angle_gamma   90.00
#
_symmetry.space_group_name_H-M   'P 1'
#
loop_
_entity.id
_entity.type
_entity.pdbx_description
1 polymer ?
#
loop_
_entity_poly.entity_id
_entity_poly.type
_entity_poly.pdbx_seq_one_letter_code
_entity_poly.pdbx_strand_id
1 'polypeptide(L)'
;LAGERQSYDYYPGTADVGMGAVVELRGRSFAVLAEVAVGADGADGADGVVVKHGGAHGGYVMYMQGRRLHFCYNFLGEYDQTLSSP
;
A
#
# COMPACT_ATOMS: atom_id res chain seq x y z
N LEU A 1 7.42 1.13 21.20
CA LEU A 1 6.38 1.97 20.56
C LEU A 1 5.47 1.19 19.60
N ALA A 2 5.95 0.14 18.91
CA ALA A 2 5.07 -0.87 18.28
C ALA A 2 4.70 -2.05 19.20
N GLY A 3 5.55 -2.35 20.20
CA GLY A 3 5.35 -3.50 21.09
C GLY A 3 5.26 -4.81 20.31
N GLU A 4 4.35 -5.69 20.71
CA GLU A 4 4.07 -6.96 20.03
C GLU A 4 2.95 -6.84 18.98
N ARG A 5 2.60 -5.63 18.53
CA ARG A 5 1.49 -5.40 17.59
C ARG A 5 1.76 -6.10 16.25
N GLN A 6 0.78 -6.90 15.82
CA GLN A 6 0.84 -7.68 14.59
C GLN A 6 -0.01 -7.12 13.44
N SER A 7 -0.97 -6.23 13.74
CA SER A 7 -1.85 -5.62 12.74
C SER A 7 -2.00 -4.11 12.95
N TYR A 8 -2.25 -3.40 11.85
CA TYR A 8 -2.50 -1.96 11.82
C TYR A 8 -3.63 -1.71 10.83
N ASP A 9 -4.67 -1.03 11.31
CA ASP A 9 -5.83 -0.69 10.49
C ASP A 9 -5.75 0.78 10.08
N TYR A 10 -5.89 1.03 8.78
CA TYR A 10 -5.86 2.37 8.20
C TYR A 10 -7.19 2.66 7.52
N TYR A 11 -7.69 3.89 7.67
CA TYR A 11 -8.94 4.33 7.06
C TYR A 11 -8.69 5.35 5.95
N PRO A 12 -9.52 5.35 4.90
CA PRO A 12 -9.43 6.35 3.83
C PRO A 12 -9.74 7.76 4.35
N GLY A 13 -9.24 8.78 3.66
CA GLY A 13 -9.49 10.19 4.01
C GLY A 13 -8.80 10.66 5.29
N THR A 14 -7.81 9.90 5.79
CA THR A 14 -7.00 10.28 6.95
C THR A 14 -5.79 11.12 6.52
N ALA A 15 -5.25 11.90 7.46
CA ALA A 15 -3.98 12.59 7.26
C ALA A 15 -2.80 11.61 7.22
N ASP A 16 -1.67 12.06 6.71
CA ASP A 16 -0.44 11.26 6.69
C ASP A 16 -0.05 10.77 8.09
N VAL A 17 0.21 9.47 8.21
CA VAL A 17 0.60 8.84 9.48
C VAL A 17 2.11 8.98 9.67
N GLY A 18 2.52 9.73 10.69
CA GLY A 18 3.93 9.96 11.00
C GLY A 18 4.69 8.74 11.54
N MET A 19 6.02 8.82 11.52
CA MET A 19 6.94 7.74 11.92
C MET A 19 6.70 7.11 13.30
N GLY A 20 6.10 7.85 14.25
CA GLY A 20 5.79 7.33 15.59
C GLY A 20 4.52 6.47 15.67
N ALA A 21 3.64 6.54 14.68
CA ALA A 21 2.34 5.86 14.64
C ALA A 21 2.19 4.91 13.45
N VAL A 22 3.02 5.05 12.42
CA VAL A 22 3.01 4.20 11.24
C VAL A 22 3.49 2.79 11.57
N VAL A 23 3.04 1.81 10.76
CA VAL A 23 3.49 0.42 10.85
C VAL A 23 5.02 0.30 10.72
N GLU A 24 5.61 -0.54 11.57
CA GLU A 24 7.03 -0.90 11.52
C GLU A 24 7.23 -2.21 10.73
N LEU A 25 7.90 -2.11 9.59
CA LEU A 25 8.11 -3.21 8.64
C LEU A 25 9.57 -3.65 8.51
N ARG A 26 10.53 -2.92 9.11
CA ARG A 26 11.95 -3.22 8.94
C ARG A 26 12.28 -4.61 9.48
N GLY A 27 12.90 -5.44 8.63
CA GLY A 27 13.29 -6.81 8.98
C GLY A 27 12.11 -7.76 9.17
N ARG A 28 10.91 -7.42 8.68
CA ARG A 28 9.69 -8.22 8.84
C ARG A 28 9.03 -8.49 7.50
N SER A 29 8.59 -9.72 7.29
CA SER A 29 7.60 -10.02 6.26
C SER A 29 6.25 -9.44 6.68
N PHE A 30 5.46 -9.01 5.70
CA PHE A 30 4.14 -8.45 5.95
C PHE A 30 3.17 -8.82 4.83
N ALA A 31 1.89 -8.63 5.10
CA ALA A 31 0.82 -8.73 4.13
C ALA A 31 -0.03 -7.46 4.22
N VAL A 32 -0.60 -7.05 3.09
CA VAL A 32 -1.59 -5.99 3.00
C VAL A 32 -2.91 -6.63 2.61
N LEU A 33 -3.94 -6.38 3.40
CA LEU A 33 -5.32 -6.72 3.07
C LEU A 33 -6.10 -5.42 2.96
N ALA A 34 -6.91 -5.30 1.91
CA ALA A 34 -7.76 -4.14 1.69
C ALA A 34 -9.12 -4.58 1.19
N GLU A 35 -10.18 -4.11 1.84
CA GLU A 35 -11.53 -4.17 1.33
C GLU A 35 -11.81 -2.87 0.57
N VAL A 36 -12.16 -2.99 -0.71
CA VAL A 36 -12.38 -1.84 -1.59
C VAL A 36 -13.78 -1.89 -2.19
N ALA A 37 -14.50 -0.78 -2.05
CA ALA A 37 -15.78 -0.58 -2.73
C ALA A 37 -15.50 -0.11 -4.16
N VAL A 38 -15.96 -0.89 -5.14
CA VAL A 38 -15.85 -0.54 -6.56
C VAL A 38 -17.22 -0.01 -7.02
N GLY A 39 -17.21 1.07 -7.79
CA GLY A 39 -18.43 1.73 -8.28
C GLY A 39 -19.25 0.86 -9.25
N ALA A 40 -20.39 1.40 -9.71
CA ALA A 40 -21.29 0.71 -10.63
C ALA A 40 -20.61 0.28 -11.95
N ASP A 41 -19.56 1.00 -12.34
CA ASP A 41 -18.75 0.74 -13.54
C ASP A 41 -17.79 -0.47 -13.35
N GLY A 42 -17.79 -1.09 -12.17
CA GLY A 42 -16.97 -2.25 -11.86
C GLY A 42 -15.47 -1.96 -11.98
N ALA A 43 -14.69 -2.98 -12.31
CA ALA A 43 -13.24 -2.87 -12.41
C ALA A 43 -12.78 -1.88 -13.51
N ASP A 44 -13.65 -1.52 -14.45
CA ASP A 44 -13.34 -0.58 -15.53
C ASP A 44 -13.19 0.87 -15.04
N GLY A 45 -13.78 1.21 -13.89
CA GLY A 45 -13.65 2.52 -13.26
C GLY A 45 -12.72 2.56 -12.05
N ALA A 46 -12.01 1.47 -11.75
CA ALA A 46 -11.37 1.25 -10.45
C ALA A 46 -9.89 1.68 -10.38
N ASP A 47 -9.48 2.74 -11.08
CA ASP A 47 -8.08 3.19 -11.07
C ASP A 47 -7.77 4.05 -9.84
N GLY A 48 -6.72 3.72 -9.08
CA GLY A 48 -6.32 4.49 -7.91
C GLY A 48 -5.41 3.75 -6.92
N VAL A 49 -4.85 4.51 -5.97
CA VAL A 49 -4.02 3.98 -4.90
C VAL A 49 -4.90 3.39 -3.79
N VAL A 50 -4.61 2.16 -3.40
CA VAL A 50 -5.26 1.49 -2.25
C VAL A 50 -4.51 1.84 -0.96
N VAL A 51 -3.19 1.68 -0.96
CA VAL A 51 -2.34 2.07 0.16
C VAL A 51 -0.94 2.43 -0.33
N LYS A 52 -0.29 3.37 0.35
CA LYS A 52 1.10 3.73 0.14
C LYS A 52 1.80 3.89 1.47
N HIS A 53 2.96 3.29 1.60
CA HIS A 53 3.82 3.40 2.78
C HIS A 53 5.24 3.75 2.35
N GLY A 54 5.88 4.67 3.07
CA GLY A 54 7.23 5.16 2.74
C GLY A 54 7.19 6.40 1.85
N GLY A 55 8.25 6.61 1.05
CA GLY A 55 8.43 7.81 0.24
C GLY A 55 9.39 7.59 -0.92
N ALA A 56 10.04 8.68 -1.36
CA ALA A 56 10.97 8.65 -2.49
C ALA A 56 12.23 7.80 -2.24
N HIS A 57 12.55 7.53 -0.97
CA HIS A 57 13.76 6.82 -0.56
C HIS A 57 13.45 5.44 0.04
N GLY A 58 12.43 4.76 -0.46
CA GLY A 58 12.03 3.46 0.04
C GLY A 58 10.58 3.40 0.44
N GLY A 59 9.93 2.30 0.07
CA GLY A 59 8.54 2.05 0.41
C GLY A 59 7.84 1.18 -0.61
N TYR A 60 6.53 1.06 -0.44
CA TYR A 60 5.67 0.37 -1.39
C TYR A 60 4.39 1.15 -1.64
N VAL A 61 3.78 0.85 -2.78
CA VAL A 61 2.42 1.27 -3.13
C VAL A 61 1.67 0.07 -3.70
N MET A 62 0.43 -0.10 -3.23
CA MET A 62 -0.53 -1.04 -3.82
C MET A 62 -1.64 -0.22 -4.46
N TYR A 63 -1.91 -0.47 -5.73
CA TYR A 63 -2.83 0.34 -6.53
C TYR A 63 -3.52 -0.50 -7.60
N MET A 64 -4.69 -0.04 -8.01
CA MET A 64 -5.43 -0.60 -9.14
C MET A 64 -5.16 0.27 -10.37
N GLN A 65 -4.83 -0.36 -11.50
CA GLN A 65 -4.69 0.34 -12.78
C GLN A 65 -4.94 -0.62 -13.93
N GLY A 66 -5.77 -0.21 -14.89
CA GLY A 66 -6.03 -1.01 -16.09
C GLY A 66 -6.66 -2.36 -15.74
N ARG A 67 -7.61 -2.35 -14.79
CA ARG A 67 -8.34 -3.52 -14.28
C ARG A 67 -7.47 -4.57 -13.58
N ARG A 68 -6.28 -4.20 -13.12
CA ARG A 68 -5.33 -5.10 -12.42
C ARG A 68 -4.88 -4.48 -11.11
N LEU A 69 -4.65 -5.35 -10.13
CA LEU A 69 -3.99 -4.97 -8.88
C LEU A 69 -2.49 -5.01 -9.09
N HIS A 70 -1.82 -3.93 -8.68
CA HIS A 70 -0.38 -3.79 -8.75
C HIS A 70 0.19 -3.58 -7.36
N PHE A 71 1.35 -4.18 -7.11
CA PHE A 71 2.19 -3.91 -5.96
C PHE A 71 3.57 -3.49 -6.45
N CYS A 72 3.97 -2.26 -6.15
CA CYS A 72 5.30 -1.76 -6.47
C CYS A 72 6.08 -1.50 -5.18
N TYR A 73 7.32 -2.00 -5.13
CA TYR A 73 8.29 -1.65 -4.12
C TYR A 73 9.42 -0.84 -4.75
N ASN A 74 9.71 0.35 -4.18
CA ASN A 74 10.88 1.13 -4.56
C ASN A 74 12.01 0.90 -3.56
N PHE A 75 13.20 0.59 -4.08
CA PHE A 75 14.43 0.52 -3.30
C PHE A 75 15.21 1.82 -3.48
N LEU A 76 15.06 2.74 -2.53
CA LEU A 76 15.80 4.01 -2.47
C LEU A 76 15.65 4.90 -3.73
N GLY A 77 14.61 4.67 -4.54
CA GLY A 77 14.42 5.33 -5.84
C GLY A 77 15.40 4.87 -6.93
N GLU A 78 16.20 3.83 -6.68
CA GLU A 78 17.15 3.27 -7.66
C GLU A 78 16.50 2.14 -8.49
N TYR A 79 15.67 1.33 -7.83
CA TYR A 79 14.98 0.21 -8.46
C TYR A 79 13.53 0.12 -8.03
N ASP A 80 12.66 -0.04 -9.03
CA ASP A 80 11.24 -0.31 -8.82
C ASP A 80 10.94 -1.75 -9.24
N GLN A 81 10.32 -2.51 -8.34
CA GLN A 81 9.85 -3.86 -8.62
C GLN A 81 8.34 -3.87 -8.55
N THR A 82 7.70 -4.10 -9.69
CA THR A 82 6.24 -4.15 -9.81
C THR A 82 5.76 -5.58 -10.07
N LEU A 83 4.80 -6.02 -9.28
CA LEU A 83 4.05 -7.25 -9.48
C LEU A 83 2.62 -6.87 -9.84
N SER A 84 2.07 -7.48 -10.88
CA SER A 84 0.68 -7.28 -11.32
C SER A 84 -0.10 -8.57 -11.19
N SER A 85 -1.37 -8.47 -10.80
CA SER A 85 -2.28 -9.61 -10.83
C SER A 85 -2.47 -10.11 -12.28
N PRO A 86 -2.77 -11.41 -12.48
CA PRO A 86 -3.00 -12.03 -13.79
C PRO A 86 -4.12 -11.41 -14.62
#